data_AF-A0A0J1FS88-F1
#
_entry.id   AF-A0A0J1FS88-F1
#
_cell.length_a   1.000
_cell.length_b   1.000
_cell.length_c   1.000
_cell.angle_alpha   90.00
_cell.angle_beta   90.00
_cell.angle_gamma   90.00
#
_symmetry.space_group_name_H-M   'P 1'
#
loop_
_entity.id
_entity.type
_entity.pdbx_description
1 polymer ?
#
loop_
_entity_poly.entity_id
_entity_poly.type
_entity_poly.pdbx_seq_one_letter_code
_entity_poly.pdbx_strand_id
1 'polypeptide(L)' 'MQLAAFKAVCDIELGDKVRFASTIIAEVIDIRTLHYLRSGKVEFEFELSHMPGYWFKRGDFVYPIN' A
#
# COMPACT_ATOMS: atom_id res chain seq x y z
N MET A 1 -19.38 2.77 24.40
CA MET A 1 -18.58 2.98 23.17
C MET A 1 -18.41 1.61 22.51
N GLN A 2 -18.96 1.38 21.33
CA GLN A 2 -18.85 0.09 20.63
C GLN A 2 -17.62 0.15 19.71
N LEU A 3 -16.60 -0.65 20.00
CA LEU A 3 -15.38 -0.70 19.20
C LEU A 3 -15.66 -1.55 17.95
N ALA A 4 -15.40 -0.98 16.77
CA ALA A 4 -15.38 -1.74 15.53
C ALA A 4 -13.98 -2.35 15.38
N ALA A 5 -13.86 -3.66 15.53
CA ALA A 5 -12.64 -4.39 15.21
C ALA A 5 -12.62 -4.70 13.70
N PHE A 6 -11.46 -4.51 13.06
CA PHE A 6 -11.26 -4.88 11.66
C PHE A 6 -9.95 -5.65 11.50
N LYS A 7 -9.90 -6.53 10.51
CA LYS A 7 -8.68 -7.27 10.14
C LYS A 7 -8.05 -6.58 8.93
N ALA A 8 -6.81 -6.16 9.06
CA ALA A 8 -6.01 -5.60 7.99
C ALA A 8 -4.77 -6.48 7.79
N VAL A 9 -4.49 -6.89 6.56
CA VAL A 9 -3.33 -7.71 6.20
C VAL A 9 -2.64 -7.04 5.03
N CYS A 10 -1.42 -6.54 5.25
CA CYS A 10 -0.56 -5.98 4.22
C CYS A 10 0.50 -7.01 3.87
N ASP A 11 0.73 -7.24 2.58
CA ASP A 11 1.76 -8.15 2.06
C ASP A 11 3.10 -7.45 1.78
N ILE A 12 3.21 -6.16 2.09
CA ILE A 12 4.33 -5.28 1.77
C ILE A 12 4.79 -4.55 3.04
N GLU A 13 6.10 -4.38 3.18
CA GLU A 13 6.75 -3.70 4.29
C GLU A 13 7.45 -2.40 3.84
N LEU A 14 7.78 -1.54 4.81
CA LEU A 14 8.63 -0.37 4.55
C LEU A 14 10.03 -0.83 4.12
N GLY A 15 10.60 -0.17 3.12
CA GLY A 15 11.89 -0.55 2.54
C GLY A 15 11.79 -1.62 1.44
N ASP A 16 10.61 -2.21 1.21
CA ASP A 16 10.41 -3.12 0.09
C ASP A 16 10.58 -2.41 -1.25
N LYS A 17 11.17 -3.12 -2.22
CA LYS A 17 11.29 -2.63 -3.60
C LYS A 17 10.12 -3.11 -4.42
N VAL A 18 9.48 -2.19 -5.14
CA VAL A 18 8.38 -2.46 -6.08
C VAL A 18 8.73 -1.98 -7.48
N ARG A 19 8.18 -2.63 -8.51
CA ARG A 19 8.34 -2.22 -9.90
C ARG A 19 7.05 -1.58 -10.39
N PHE A 20 7.05 -0.30 -10.72
CA PHE A 20 5.90 0.41 -11.26
C PHE A 20 6.22 0.99 -12.65
N ALA A 21 5.18 1.33 -13.43
CA ALA A 21 5.32 1.80 -14.82
C ALA A 21 6.18 0.87 -15.70
N SER A 22 6.13 -0.45 -15.44
CA SER A 22 6.88 -1.52 -16.11
C SER A 22 8.41 -1.51 -15.99
N THR A 23 9.05 -0.38 -15.65
CA THR A 23 10.52 -0.27 -15.68
C THR A 23 11.14 0.39 -14.46
N ILE A 24 10.36 1.12 -13.65
CA ILE A 24 10.92 1.89 -12.53
C ILE A 24 10.87 1.05 -11.26
N ILE A 25 12.03 0.89 -10.62
CA ILE A 25 12.13 0.30 -9.27
C ILE A 25 12.13 1.43 -8.26
N ALA A 26 11.21 1.38 -7.30
CA ALA A 26 11.14 2.31 -6.19
C ALA A 26 11.01 1.56 -4.87
N GLU A 27 11.36 2.25 -3.79
CA GLU A 27 11.25 1.75 -2.42
C GLU A 27 9.94 2.25 -1.80
N VAL A 28 9.28 1.41 -1.02
CA VAL A 28 8.10 1.79 -0.23
C VAL A 28 8.57 2.58 0.99
N ILE A 29 8.22 3.86 1.07
CA ILE A 29 8.68 4.77 2.14
C ILE A 29 7.61 5.05 3.19
N ASP A 30 6.34 4.84 2.86
CA ASP A 30 5.24 4.91 3.82
C ASP A 30 4.07 4.01 3.40
N ILE A 31 3.26 3.58 4.37
CA ILE A 31 2.09 2.73 4.17
C ILE A 31 0.95 3.25 5.03
N ARG A 32 -0.21 3.49 4.41
CA ARG A 32 -1.44 3.84 5.13
C ARG A 32 -2.57 2.87 4.85
N THR A 33 -3.46 2.73 5.83
CA THR A 33 -4.63 1.85 5.76
C THR A 33 -5.91 2.69 5.66
N LEU A 34 -6.78 2.36 4.70
CA LEU A 34 -8.11 2.93 4.56
C LEU A 34 -9.15 1.89 4.97
N HIS A 35 -9.89 2.17 6.05
CA HIS A 35 -10.98 1.31 6.51
C HIS A 35 -12.34 1.97 6.24
N TYR A 36 -13.13 1.36 5.37
CA TYR A 36 -14.45 1.83 4.97
C TYR A 36 -15.53 1.27 5.91
N LEU A 37 -16.02 2.09 6.84
CA LEU A 37 -16.96 1.64 7.88
C LEU A 37 -18.27 1.03 7.33
N ARG A 38 -18.81 1.58 6.24
CA ARG A 38 -20.08 1.09 5.67
C ARG A 38 -19.94 -0.28 5.01
N SER A 39 -18.85 -0.52 4.28
CA SER A 39 -18.63 -1.75 3.52
C SER A 39 -17.78 -2.78 4.28
N GLY A 40 -17.13 -2.37 5.37
CA GLY A 40 -16.12 -3.17 6.07
C GLY A 40 -14.84 -3.40 5.25
N LYS A 41 -14.70 -2.74 4.10
CA LYS A 41 -13.56 -2.91 3.21
C LYS A 41 -12.31 -2.27 3.82
N VAL A 42 -11.17 -2.93 3.67
CA VAL A 42 -9.85 -2.41 4.03
C VAL A 42 -9.00 -2.34 2.76
N GLU A 43 -8.37 -1.19 2.53
CA GLU A 43 -7.39 -0.99 1.47
C GLU A 43 -6.07 -0.49 2.07
N PHE A 44 -4.98 -0.74 1.35
CA PHE A 44 -3.68 -0.16 1.65
C PHE A 44 -3.24 0.73 0.50
N GLU A 45 -2.61 1.83 0.86
CA GLU A 45 -1.96 2.74 -0.06
C GLU A 45 -0.50 2.92 0.34
N PHE A 46 0.36 3.04 -0.66
CA PHE A 46 1.81 2.99 -0.54
C PHE A 46 2.41 4.27 -1.12
N GLU A 47 3.28 4.92 -0.37
CA GLU A 47 4.12 6.00 -0.88
C GLU A 47 5.45 5.42 -1.35
N LEU A 48 5.89 5.84 -2.54
CA LEU A 48 7.10 5.33 -3.18
C LEU A 48 8.19 6.42 -3.24
N SER A 49 9.43 6.05 -2.96
CA SER A 49 10.58 6.97 -2.94
C SER A 49 10.80 7.75 -4.23
N HIS A 50 10.37 7.20 -5.37
CA HIS A 50 10.52 7.84 -6.68
C HIS A 50 9.48 8.95 -6.92
N MET A 51 8.32 8.90 -6.27
CA MET A 51 7.27 9.92 -6.39
C MET A 51 6.72 10.27 -5.00
N PRO A 52 7.48 11.00 -4.16
CA PRO A 52 7.01 11.44 -2.87
C PRO A 52 5.72 12.29 -3.00
N GLY A 53 4.79 12.11 -2.07
CA GLY A 53 3.48 12.74 -2.04
C GLY A 53 2.40 12.05 -2.88
N TYR A 54 2.74 11.07 -3.71
CA TYR A 54 1.77 10.25 -4.45
C TYR A 54 1.54 8.90 -3.79
N TRP A 55 0.28 8.48 -3.75
CA TRP A 55 -0.15 7.25 -3.09
C TRP A 55 -0.65 6.24 -4.13
N PHE A 56 -0.05 5.06 -4.09
CA PHE A 56 -0.32 3.96 -5.02
C PHE A 56 -1.11 2.87 -4.32
N LYS A 57 -1.95 2.16 -5.06
CA LYS A 57 -2.63 0.95 -4.59
C LYS A 57 -1.83 -0.28 -4.96
N ARG A 58 -2.13 -1.39 -4.31
CA ARG A 58 -1.45 -2.69 -4.53
C ARG A 58 -1.40 -3.15 -5.99
N GLY A 59 -2.37 -2.73 -6.81
CA GLY A 59 -2.46 -3.07 -8.24
C GLY A 59 -1.69 -2.13 -9.17
N ASP A 60 -1.15 -1.01 -8.67
CA ASP A 60 -0.46 -0.01 -9.50
C ASP A 60 1.02 -0.34 -9.73
N PHE A 61 1.53 -1.38 -9.06
CA PHE A 61 2.91 -1.85 -9.16
C PHE A 61 2.99 -3.37 -9.01
N VAL A 62 4.14 -3.92 -9.40
CA VAL A 62 4.49 -5.33 -9.29
C VAL A 62 5.33 -5.55 -8.04
N TYR A 63 4.89 -6.51 -7.23
CA TYR A 63 5.56 -7.00 -6.03
C TYR A 63 5.15 -8.47 -5.78
N PRO A 64 6.08 -9.35 -5.34
CA PRO A 64 7.52 -9.11 -5.22
C PRO A 64 8.19 -8.92 -6.59
N ILE A 65 9.35 -8.27 -6.60
CA ILE A 65 10.18 -8.19 -7.80
C ILE A 65 11.02 -9.47 -7.86
N ASN A 66 10.81 -10.31 -8.88
CA ASN A 66 11.71 -11.42 -9.22
C ASN A 66 13.08 -10.92 -9.68
#